data_AF-A0A7C7VWA0-F1
#
_entry.id   AF-A0A7C7VWA0-F1
#
_cell.length_a   1.000
_cell.length_b   1.000
_cell.length_c   1.000
_cell.angle_alpha   90.00
_cell.angle_beta   90.00
_cell.angle_gamma   90.00
#
_symmetry.space_group_name_H-M   'P 1'
#
loop_
_entity.id
_entity.type
_entity.pdbx_description
1 polymer ?
#
loop_
_entity_poly.entity_id
_entity_poly.type
_entity_poly.pdbx_seq_one_letter_code
_entity_poly.pdbx_strand_id
1 'polypeptide(L)'
;MDYLTYCILCFNVYHIYKVIYPPSAKNLWIYEKIFGREKELKLFSLLASCYGAYAIGTNNVANAVGPLVGAGVLSPSSGLLLVTPFFGFGGLILGKRTMETFGNEIVPLGTVSAPLICLVTSTLLISASALGFPFPYVQLTALSILAISSVKNGCRYTMKQNVVKKIILVWTVTPLISIGLSILLLSIFIRG
;
A
#
# COMPACT_ATOMS: atom_id res chain seq x y z
N MET A 1 2.67 -16.09 -3.12
CA MET A 1 1.84 -15.41 -4.12
C MET A 1 2.42 -15.66 -5.48
N ASP A 2 1.62 -16.21 -6.36
CA ASP A 2 2.04 -16.71 -7.66
C ASP A 2 2.03 -15.54 -8.66
N TYR A 3 2.92 -15.56 -9.64
CA TYR A 3 3.05 -14.49 -10.66
C TYR A 3 1.72 -14.17 -11.35
N LEU A 4 0.86 -15.18 -11.52
CA LEU A 4 -0.47 -15.05 -12.12
C LEU A 4 -1.37 -14.09 -11.32
N THR A 5 -1.38 -14.22 -9.99
CA THR A 5 -2.19 -13.37 -9.10
C THR A 5 -1.74 -11.91 -9.16
N TYR A 6 -0.42 -11.68 -9.26
CA TYR A 6 0.12 -10.34 -9.47
C TYR A 6 -0.29 -9.74 -10.82
N CYS A 7 -0.22 -10.50 -11.91
CA CYS A 7 -0.65 -10.04 -13.22
C CYS A 7 -2.15 -9.69 -13.26
N ILE A 8 -3.00 -10.53 -12.65
CA ILE A 8 -4.43 -10.29 -12.51
C ILE A 8 -4.67 -9.00 -11.71
N LEU A 9 -3.96 -8.83 -10.60
CA LEU A 9 -4.08 -7.65 -9.75
C LEU A 9 -3.67 -6.36 -10.50
N CYS A 10 -2.52 -6.37 -11.17
CA CYS A 10 -2.06 -5.27 -12.03
C CYS A 10 -3.10 -4.89 -13.08
N PHE A 11 -3.67 -5.90 -13.76
CA PHE A 11 -4.68 -5.71 -14.79
C PHE A 11 -5.96 -5.09 -14.22
N ASN A 12 -6.46 -5.62 -13.10
CA ASN A 12 -7.66 -5.11 -12.44
C ASN A 12 -7.47 -3.69 -11.92
N VAL A 13 -6.35 -3.40 -11.26
CA VAL A 13 -6.00 -2.07 -10.76
C VAL A 13 -5.96 -1.06 -11.92
N TYR A 14 -5.30 -1.41 -13.03
CA TYR A 14 -5.27 -0.57 -14.22
C TYR A 14 -6.68 -0.27 -14.78
N HIS A 15 -7.56 -1.28 -14.87
CA HIS A 15 -8.93 -1.09 -15.36
C HIS A 15 -9.77 -0.23 -14.42
N ILE A 16 -9.66 -0.44 -13.10
CA ILE A 16 -10.31 0.39 -12.09
C ILE A 16 -9.90 1.85 -12.30
N TYR A 17 -8.59 2.12 -12.41
CA TYR A 17 -8.13 3.48 -12.64
C TYR A 17 -8.55 4.04 -13.98
N LYS A 18 -8.63 3.26 -15.06
CA LYS A 18 -9.11 3.73 -16.36
C LYS A 18 -10.59 4.17 -16.34
N VAL A 19 -11.40 3.60 -15.46
CA VAL A 19 -12.82 3.97 -15.27
C VAL A 19 -12.95 5.19 -14.36
N ILE A 20 -12.17 5.22 -13.29
CA ILE A 20 -12.24 6.30 -12.30
C ILE A 20 -11.52 7.55 -12.82
N TYR A 21 -10.38 7.39 -13.49
CA TYR A 21 -9.44 8.42 -13.93
C TYR A 21 -9.01 8.19 -15.41
N PRO A 22 -8.76 9.22 -16.24
CA PRO A 22 -8.89 10.64 -15.96
C PRO A 22 -10.36 11.10 -15.96
N PRO A 23 -10.62 12.36 -15.55
CA PRO A 23 -11.93 12.97 -15.72
C PRO A 23 -12.35 12.88 -17.20
N SER A 24 -13.55 12.36 -17.42
CA SER A 24 -14.23 12.23 -18.70
C SER A 24 -15.63 12.82 -18.57
N ALA A 25 -16.29 13.14 -19.69
CA ALA A 25 -17.63 13.74 -19.66
C ALA A 25 -18.66 12.96 -18.79
N LYS A 26 -18.47 11.64 -18.61
CA LYS A 26 -19.37 10.79 -17.82
C LYS A 26 -19.18 10.92 -16.31
N ASN A 27 -17.95 11.16 -15.84
CA ASN A 27 -17.63 11.24 -14.41
C ASN A 27 -17.27 12.66 -13.96
N LEU A 28 -17.25 13.64 -14.88
CA LEU A 28 -16.85 15.02 -14.62
C LEU A 28 -17.67 15.68 -13.51
N TRP A 29 -18.98 15.43 -13.45
CA TRP A 29 -19.84 15.95 -12.38
C TRP A 29 -19.38 15.50 -10.97
N ILE A 30 -18.95 14.24 -10.81
CA ILE A 30 -18.41 13.73 -9.55
C ILE A 30 -17.09 14.45 -9.23
N TYR A 31 -16.26 14.64 -10.26
CA TYR A 31 -14.99 15.33 -10.12
C TYR A 31 -15.16 16.80 -9.71
N GLU A 32 -16.07 17.54 -10.35
CA GLU A 32 -16.36 18.94 -10.02
C GLU A 32 -16.99 19.08 -8.63
N LYS A 33 -17.87 18.14 -8.25
CA LYS A 33 -18.43 18.11 -6.90
C LYS A 33 -17.31 17.88 -5.88
N ILE A 34 -16.69 16.70 -5.90
CA ILE A 34 -15.75 16.25 -4.86
C ILE A 34 -14.43 17.03 -4.89
N PHE A 35 -13.89 17.33 -6.07
CA PHE A 35 -12.56 17.93 -6.23
C PHE A 35 -12.59 19.40 -6.65
N GLY A 36 -13.74 19.92 -7.11
CA GLY A 36 -13.88 21.34 -7.47
C GLY A 36 -14.04 22.28 -6.27
N ARG A 37 -14.38 21.75 -5.09
CA ARG A 37 -14.50 22.53 -3.85
C ARG A 37 -13.42 22.13 -2.85
N GLU A 38 -12.59 23.08 -2.42
CA GLU A 38 -11.48 22.80 -1.49
C GLU A 38 -11.90 22.07 -0.21
N LYS A 39 -13.04 22.47 0.36
CA LYS A 39 -13.57 21.85 1.59
C LYS A 39 -13.92 20.37 1.36
N GLU A 40 -14.53 20.05 0.22
CA GLU A 40 -14.94 18.68 -0.13
C GLU A 40 -13.71 17.84 -0.45
N LEU A 41 -12.73 18.40 -1.17
CA LEU A 41 -11.44 17.76 -1.45
C LEU A 41 -10.68 17.43 -0.16
N LYS A 42 -10.59 18.39 0.78
CA LYS A 42 -9.91 18.20 2.08
C LYS A 42 -10.61 17.12 2.92
N LEU A 43 -11.95 17.17 2.98
CA LEU A 43 -12.73 16.17 3.70
C LEU A 43 -12.56 14.77 3.08
N PHE A 44 -12.67 14.66 1.76
CA PHE A 44 -12.45 13.41 1.05
C PHE A 44 -11.04 12.87 1.28
N SER A 45 -10.03 13.74 1.23
CA SER A 45 -8.64 13.35 1.46
C SER A 45 -8.42 12.84 2.87
N LEU A 46 -9.03 13.49 3.88
CA LEU A 46 -8.98 13.05 5.27
C LEU A 46 -9.62 11.66 5.43
N LEU A 47 -10.85 11.48 4.92
CA LEU A 47 -11.56 10.20 5.02
C LEU A 47 -10.82 9.07 4.31
N ALA A 48 -10.30 9.32 3.10
CA ALA A 48 -9.49 8.36 2.37
C ALA A 48 -8.22 8.01 3.15
N SER A 49 -7.56 8.98 3.76
CA SER A 49 -6.33 8.77 4.56
C SER A 49 -6.61 7.97 5.83
N CYS A 50 -7.72 8.23 6.53
CA CYS A 50 -8.15 7.43 7.69
C CYS A 50 -8.45 5.98 7.29
N TYR A 51 -9.11 5.78 6.15
CA TYR A 51 -9.37 4.45 5.62
C TYR A 51 -8.08 3.72 5.22
N GLY A 52 -7.13 4.44 4.61
CA GLY A 52 -5.77 3.96 4.37
C GLY A 52 -5.04 3.54 5.62
N ALA A 53 -5.05 4.38 6.65
CA ALA A 53 -4.41 4.08 7.92
C ALA A 53 -4.98 2.79 8.55
N TYR A 54 -6.30 2.60 8.48
CA TYR A 54 -6.95 1.38 8.93
C TYR A 54 -6.51 0.14 8.12
N ALA A 55 -6.49 0.22 6.79
CA ALA A 55 -6.06 -0.86 5.93
C ALA A 55 -4.58 -1.24 6.15
N ILE A 56 -3.69 -0.24 6.26
CA ILE A 56 -2.28 -0.43 6.57
C ILE A 56 -2.11 -1.08 7.95
N GLY A 57 -2.84 -0.58 8.96
CA GLY A 57 -2.75 -1.06 10.33
C GLY A 57 -3.12 -2.53 10.45
N THR A 58 -4.27 -2.91 9.89
CA THR A 58 -4.73 -4.32 9.91
C THR A 58 -3.76 -5.26 9.20
N ASN A 59 -3.14 -4.83 8.09
CA ASN A 59 -2.14 -5.63 7.37
C ASN A 59 -0.83 -5.78 8.14
N ASN A 60 -0.30 -4.69 8.69
CA ASN A 60 1.02 -4.71 9.32
C ASN A 60 1.00 -5.33 10.72
N VAL A 61 -0.06 -5.11 11.51
CA VAL A 61 -0.21 -5.76 12.82
C VAL A 61 -0.28 -7.28 12.64
N ALA A 62 -1.01 -7.77 11.63
CA ALA A 62 -1.07 -9.20 11.33
C ALA A 62 0.32 -9.80 11.01
N ASN A 63 1.17 -9.08 10.27
CA ASN A 63 2.53 -9.53 9.95
C ASN A 63 3.42 -9.65 11.19
N ALA A 64 3.23 -8.81 12.20
CA ALA A 64 3.98 -8.86 13.45
C ALA A 64 3.43 -9.90 14.44
N VAL A 65 2.10 -10.08 14.47
CA VAL A 65 1.43 -11.04 15.37
C VAL A 65 1.55 -12.48 14.86
N GLY A 66 1.56 -12.69 13.53
CA GLY A 66 1.57 -14.01 12.90
C GLY A 66 2.65 -14.96 13.42
N PRO A 67 3.94 -14.55 13.48
CA PRO A 67 5.00 -15.39 14.03
C PRO A 67 4.80 -15.77 15.50
N LEU A 68 4.30 -14.84 16.33
CA LEU A 68 4.07 -15.10 17.77
C LEU A 68 2.93 -16.11 17.99
N VAL A 69 1.88 -16.01 17.17
CA VAL A 69 0.78 -16.98 17.18
C VAL A 69 1.25 -18.33 16.65
N GLY A 70 2.01 -18.35 15.54
CA GLY A 70 2.55 -19.56 14.94
C GLY A 70 3.51 -20.32 15.87
N ALA A 71 4.21 -19.61 16.76
CA ALA A 71 5.06 -20.20 17.79
C ALA A 71 4.31 -20.59 19.08
N GLY A 72 2.99 -20.37 19.15
CA GLY A 72 2.17 -20.66 20.34
C GLY A 72 2.41 -19.72 21.53
N VAL A 73 3.12 -18.61 21.33
CA VAL A 73 3.48 -17.65 22.39
C VAL A 73 2.28 -16.80 22.80
N LEU A 74 1.44 -16.42 21.83
CA LEU A 74 0.25 -15.61 22.05
C LEU A 74 -0.95 -16.16 21.29
N SER A 75 -2.16 -15.94 21.83
CA SER A 75 -3.38 -16.06 21.05
C SER A 75 -3.51 -14.91 20.03
N PRO A 76 -4.28 -15.08 18.93
CA PRO A 76 -4.50 -14.00 17.97
C PRO A 76 -5.02 -12.72 18.64
N SER A 77 -6.03 -12.83 19.51
CA SER A 77 -6.64 -11.67 20.17
C SER A 77 -5.68 -10.95 21.10
N SER A 78 -4.90 -11.68 21.90
CA SER A 78 -3.89 -11.09 22.78
C SER A 78 -2.76 -10.43 22.00
N GLY A 79 -2.33 -11.05 20.89
CA GLY A 79 -1.31 -10.50 20.00
C GLY A 79 -1.76 -9.19 19.35
N LEU A 80 -2.99 -9.13 18.82
CA LEU A 80 -3.56 -7.91 18.26
C LEU A 80 -3.64 -6.78 19.30
N LEU A 81 -4.13 -7.08 20.50
CA LEU A 81 -4.25 -6.10 21.59
C LEU A 81 -2.88 -5.54 22.00
N LEU A 82 -1.86 -6.42 22.07
CA LEU A 82 -0.50 -6.05 22.46
C LEU A 82 0.19 -5.20 21.39
N VAL A 83 0.12 -5.60 20.12
CA VAL A 83 0.95 -5.04 19.05
C VAL A 83 0.37 -3.76 18.45
N THR A 84 -0.97 -3.62 18.39
CA THR A 84 -1.64 -2.47 17.76
C THR A 84 -1.19 -1.11 18.31
N PRO A 85 -1.07 -0.89 19.64
CA PRO A 85 -0.62 0.38 20.18
C PRO A 85 0.78 0.77 19.71
N PHE A 86 1.71 -0.19 19.60
CA PHE A 86 3.08 0.08 19.15
C PHE A 86 3.13 0.56 17.70
N PHE A 87 2.26 0.03 16.83
CA PHE A 87 2.12 0.55 15.47
C PHE A 87 1.58 1.98 15.46
N GLY A 88 0.60 2.29 16.32
CA GLY A 88 0.08 3.64 16.48
C GLY A 88 1.15 4.63 16.95
N PHE A 89 1.86 4.31 18.04
CA PHE A 89 2.94 5.15 18.57
C PHE A 89 4.12 5.28 17.60
N GLY A 90 4.53 4.19 16.96
CA GLY A 90 5.58 4.20 15.95
C GLY A 90 5.23 5.12 14.78
N GLY A 91 3.97 5.08 14.32
CA GLY A 91 3.45 6.00 13.30
C GLY A 91 3.50 7.46 13.73
N LEU A 92 3.14 7.77 14.98
CA LEU A 92 3.18 9.14 15.52
C LEU A 92 4.61 9.68 15.67
N ILE A 93 5.54 8.86 16.14
CA ILE A 93 6.91 9.27 16.45
C ILE A 93 7.79 9.31 15.20
N LEU A 94 7.69 8.29 14.35
CA LEU A 94 8.59 8.09 13.20
C LEU A 94 7.96 8.52 11.86
N GLY A 95 6.65 8.70 11.80
CA GLY A 95 5.92 8.95 10.55
C GLY A 95 6.30 10.23 9.83
N LYS A 96 6.68 11.30 10.56
CA LYS A 96 7.03 12.60 9.96
C LYS A 96 8.15 12.49 8.93
N ARG A 97 9.25 11.81 9.27
CA ARG A 97 10.40 11.63 8.37
C ARG A 97 10.02 10.82 7.13
N THR A 98 9.23 9.75 7.31
CA THR A 98 8.78 8.92 6.19
C THR A 98 7.84 9.68 5.26
N MET A 99 6.94 10.52 5.79
CA MET A 99 6.06 11.35 4.97
C MET A 99 6.84 12.36 4.13
N GLU A 100 7.89 12.98 4.69
CA GLU A 100 8.76 13.91 3.97
C GLU A 100 9.52 13.21 2.82
N THR A 101 9.95 11.95 3.01
CA THR A 101 10.62 11.18 1.93
C THR A 101 9.62 10.71 0.86
N PHE A 102 8.48 10.13 1.26
CA PHE A 102 7.47 9.61 0.35
C PHE A 102 6.80 10.70 -0.48
N GLY A 103 6.56 11.88 0.10
CA GLY A 103 5.93 13.02 -0.59
C GLY A 103 6.82 13.66 -1.66
N ASN A 104 8.14 13.53 -1.55
CA ASN A 104 9.10 14.16 -2.47
C ASN A 104 9.62 13.21 -3.56
N GLU A 105 9.67 11.89 -3.31
CA GLU A 105 10.30 10.93 -4.24
C GLU A 105 9.33 10.17 -5.15
N ILE A 106 8.06 10.05 -4.77
CA ILE A 106 7.07 9.29 -5.55
C ILE A 106 6.38 10.24 -6.51
N VAL A 107 6.27 9.81 -7.79
CA VAL A 107 5.57 10.48 -8.92
C VAL A 107 4.64 11.57 -8.40
N PRO A 108 4.83 12.87 -8.71
CA PRO A 108 4.09 13.96 -8.08
C PRO A 108 2.60 13.68 -8.14
N LEU A 109 2.07 13.14 -7.04
CA LEU A 109 0.68 12.74 -6.93
C LEU A 109 -0.08 14.03 -6.74
N GLY A 110 -0.89 14.37 -7.73
CA GLY A 110 -1.82 15.48 -7.60
C GLY A 110 -2.74 15.27 -6.40
N THR A 111 -3.26 16.37 -5.86
CA THR A 111 -4.20 16.43 -4.74
C THR A 111 -5.44 15.54 -4.94
N VAL A 112 -5.80 15.25 -6.20
CA VAL A 112 -6.88 14.34 -6.58
C VAL A 112 -6.44 12.87 -6.62
N SER A 113 -5.25 12.58 -7.16
CA SER A 113 -4.78 11.20 -7.33
C SER A 113 -4.37 10.54 -6.01
N ALA A 114 -3.79 11.28 -5.06
CA ALA A 114 -3.36 10.74 -3.79
C ALA A 114 -4.51 10.10 -2.96
N PRO A 115 -5.65 10.78 -2.71
CA PRO A 115 -6.75 10.18 -1.97
C PRO A 115 -7.45 9.06 -2.75
N LEU A 116 -7.49 9.13 -4.09
CA LEU A 116 -7.97 8.02 -4.92
C LEU A 116 -7.10 6.77 -4.79
N ILE A 117 -5.76 6.93 -4.78
CA ILE A 117 -4.83 5.82 -4.55
C ILE A 117 -5.08 5.17 -3.20
N CYS A 118 -5.24 6.00 -2.18
CA CYS A 118 -5.50 5.54 -0.82
C CYS A 118 -6.81 4.74 -0.75
N LEU A 119 -7.89 5.27 -1.33
CA LEU A 119 -9.21 4.63 -1.35
C LEU A 119 -9.19 3.28 -2.08
N VAL A 120 -8.69 3.26 -3.32
CA VAL A 120 -8.68 2.04 -4.16
C VAL A 120 -7.79 0.97 -3.55
N THR A 121 -6.58 1.33 -3.12
CA THR A 121 -5.62 0.39 -2.53
C THR A 121 -6.18 -0.24 -1.25
N SER A 122 -6.78 0.57 -0.39
CA SER A 122 -7.37 0.11 0.87
C SER A 122 -8.58 -0.80 0.63
N THR A 123 -9.43 -0.44 -0.33
CA THR A 123 -10.60 -1.25 -0.71
C THR A 123 -10.16 -2.61 -1.23
N LEU A 124 -9.16 -2.65 -2.13
CA LEU A 124 -8.62 -3.89 -2.67
C LEU A 124 -7.99 -4.76 -1.59
N LEU A 125 -7.19 -4.15 -0.70
CA LEU A 125 -6.55 -4.89 0.38
C LEU A 125 -7.57 -5.50 1.33
N ILE A 126 -8.55 -4.72 1.79
CA ILE A 126 -9.56 -5.17 2.75
C ILE A 126 -10.45 -6.24 2.12
N SER A 127 -10.86 -6.05 0.86
CA SER A 127 -11.66 -7.04 0.14
C SER A 127 -10.89 -8.34 -0.07
N ALA A 128 -9.62 -8.26 -0.47
CA ALA A 128 -8.77 -9.44 -0.63
C ALA A 128 -8.56 -10.17 0.71
N SER A 129 -8.34 -9.43 1.79
CA SER A 129 -8.18 -9.98 3.13
C SER A 129 -9.46 -10.67 3.62
N ALA A 130 -10.62 -10.09 3.34
CA ALA A 130 -11.92 -10.70 3.66
C ALA A 130 -12.18 -12.00 2.89
N LEU A 131 -11.62 -12.12 1.67
CA LEU A 131 -11.64 -13.33 0.86
C LEU A 131 -10.53 -14.33 1.22
N GLY A 132 -9.66 -14.02 2.20
CA GLY A 132 -8.57 -14.88 2.66
C GLY A 132 -7.27 -14.79 1.84
N PHE A 133 -7.15 -13.82 0.92
CA PHE A 133 -5.93 -13.62 0.14
C PHE A 133 -4.94 -12.69 0.86
N PRO A 134 -3.71 -13.14 1.16
CA PRO A 134 -2.71 -12.32 1.84
C PRO A 134 -2.02 -11.40 0.83
N PHE A 135 -2.55 -10.19 0.64
CA PHE A 135 -1.92 -9.18 -0.21
C PHE A 135 -1.07 -8.19 0.60
N PRO A 136 0.12 -7.82 0.11
CA PRO A 136 0.95 -6.85 0.80
C PRO A 136 0.58 -5.42 0.36
N TYR A 137 0.31 -4.55 1.34
CA TYR A 137 -0.19 -3.19 1.11
C TYR A 137 0.76 -2.32 0.25
N VAL A 138 2.07 -2.43 0.48
CA VAL A 138 3.08 -1.61 -0.20
C VAL A 138 3.09 -1.88 -1.70
N GLN A 139 2.97 -3.14 -2.10
CA GLN A 139 2.93 -3.54 -3.49
C GLN A 139 1.63 -3.07 -4.15
N LEU A 140 0.48 -3.24 -3.50
CA LEU A 140 -0.79 -2.72 -4.00
C LEU A 140 -0.75 -1.20 -4.24
N THR A 141 -0.16 -0.46 -3.30
CA THR A 141 -0.01 1.01 -3.41
C THR A 141 0.88 1.38 -4.60
N ALA A 142 2.02 0.69 -4.76
CA ALA A 142 2.90 0.90 -5.89
C ALA A 142 2.20 0.59 -7.23
N LEU A 143 1.47 -0.52 -7.32
CA LEU A 143 0.69 -0.87 -8.52
C LEU A 143 -0.38 0.19 -8.82
N SER A 144 -1.04 0.74 -7.80
CA SER A 144 -1.98 1.85 -7.94
C SER A 144 -1.34 3.12 -8.51
N ILE A 145 -0.16 3.49 -8.00
CA ILE A 145 0.62 4.64 -8.50
C ILE A 145 1.02 4.41 -9.97
N LEU A 146 1.54 3.22 -10.29
CA LEU A 146 1.94 2.86 -11.65
C LEU A 146 0.75 2.81 -12.61
N ALA A 147 -0.41 2.35 -12.15
CA ALA A 147 -1.64 2.33 -12.93
C ALA A 147 -2.12 3.75 -13.26
N ILE A 148 -2.21 4.66 -12.28
CA ILE A 148 -2.54 6.07 -12.55
C ILE A 148 -1.54 6.70 -13.52
N SER A 149 -0.24 6.48 -13.31
CA SER A 149 0.81 6.99 -14.20
C SER A 149 0.64 6.46 -15.62
N SER A 150 0.32 5.17 -15.77
CA SER A 150 0.13 4.51 -17.06
C SER A 150 -1.13 4.98 -17.78
N VAL A 151 -2.21 5.26 -17.03
CA VAL A 151 -3.44 5.85 -17.57
C VAL A 151 -3.20 7.29 -18.02
N LYS A 152 -2.44 8.09 -17.24
CA LYS A 152 -2.17 9.51 -17.53
C LYS A 152 -1.18 9.72 -18.68
N ASN A 153 -0.07 8.97 -18.66
CA ASN A 153 1.10 9.24 -19.50
C ASN A 153 1.39 8.09 -20.50
N GLY A 154 0.66 6.99 -20.43
CA GLY A 154 0.87 5.79 -21.23
C GLY A 154 1.83 4.78 -20.58
N CYS A 155 1.52 3.49 -20.70
CA CYS A 155 2.30 2.41 -20.08
C CYS A 155 3.79 2.43 -20.46
N ARG A 156 4.11 2.68 -21.73
CA ARG A 156 5.51 2.71 -22.22
C ARG A 156 6.32 3.84 -21.58
N TYR A 157 5.69 4.97 -21.29
CA TYR A 157 6.34 6.08 -20.59
C TYR A 157 6.58 5.73 -19.12
N THR A 158 5.57 5.19 -18.43
CA THR A 158 5.65 4.82 -17.02
C THR A 158 6.75 3.79 -16.78
N MET A 159 6.84 2.75 -17.60
CA MET A 159 7.86 1.69 -17.46
C MET A 159 9.30 2.18 -17.60
N LYS A 160 9.53 3.34 -18.25
CA LYS A 160 10.87 3.94 -18.38
C LYS A 160 11.29 4.77 -17.17
N GLN A 161 10.37 5.07 -16.25
CA GLN A 161 10.65 5.93 -15.10
C GLN A 161 11.63 5.27 -14.12
N ASN A 162 12.53 6.08 -13.55
CA ASN A 162 13.50 5.61 -12.55
C ASN A 162 12.81 5.03 -11.31
N VAL A 163 11.62 5.54 -10.97
CA VAL A 163 10.80 5.02 -9.87
C VAL A 163 10.45 3.54 -10.07
N VAL A 164 10.10 3.12 -11.30
CA VAL A 164 9.80 1.71 -11.60
C VAL A 164 11.02 0.82 -11.36
N LYS A 165 12.20 1.27 -11.81
CA LYS A 165 13.45 0.55 -11.59
C LYS A 165 13.78 0.44 -10.10
N LYS A 166 13.60 1.52 -9.33
CA LYS A 166 13.79 1.54 -7.87
C LYS A 166 12.83 0.57 -7.17
N ILE A 167 11.56 0.53 -7.58
CA ILE A 167 10.56 -0.41 -7.04
C ILE A 167 11.00 -1.86 -7.28
N ILE A 168 11.34 -2.22 -8.52
CA ILE A 168 11.77 -3.59 -8.87
C ILE A 168 13.04 -3.97 -8.09
N LEU A 169 14.00 -3.04 -7.99
CA LEU A 169 15.23 -3.24 -7.23
C LEU A 169 14.92 -3.53 -5.75
N VAL A 170 14.12 -2.68 -5.09
CA VAL A 170 13.73 -2.86 -3.69
C VAL A 170 13.00 -4.19 -3.49
N TRP A 171 12.04 -4.53 -4.34
CA TRP A 171 11.28 -5.77 -4.21
C TRP A 171 12.11 -7.03 -4.44
N THR A 172 13.23 -6.92 -5.15
CA THR A 172 14.16 -8.04 -5.33
C THR A 172 15.16 -8.12 -4.19
N VAL A 173 15.77 -6.98 -3.82
CA VAL A 173 16.88 -6.93 -2.86
C VAL A 173 16.38 -7.13 -1.42
N THR A 174 15.26 -6.52 -1.03
CA THR A 174 14.80 -6.56 0.37
C THR A 174 14.47 -7.98 0.85
N PRO A 175 13.75 -8.83 0.08
CA PRO A 175 13.52 -10.22 0.48
C PRO A 175 14.81 -11.04 0.58
N LEU A 176 15.77 -10.84 -0.33
CA LEU A 176 17.04 -11.56 -0.31
C LEU A 176 17.86 -11.24 0.95
N ILE A 177 17.96 -9.94 1.29
CA ILE A 177 18.60 -9.50 2.54
C ILE A 177 17.87 -10.09 3.75
N SER A 178 16.53 -10.05 3.74
CA SER A 178 15.72 -10.59 4.83
C SER A 178 15.93 -12.09 5.04
N ILE A 179 16.03 -12.87 3.96
CA ILE A 179 16.30 -14.32 4.02
C ILE A 179 17.71 -14.56 4.59
N GLY A 180 18.73 -13.85 4.08
CA GLY A 180 20.10 -14.00 4.55
C GLY A 180 20.24 -13.69 6.04
N LEU A 181 19.64 -12.59 6.49
CA LEU A 181 19.63 -12.20 7.90
C LEU A 181 18.87 -13.21 8.78
N SER A 182 17.72 -13.72 8.30
CA SER A 182 16.96 -14.74 9.01
C SER A 182 17.77 -16.02 9.21
N ILE A 183 18.47 -16.50 8.19
CA ILE A 183 19.31 -17.70 8.28
C ILE A 183 20.48 -17.47 9.24
N LEU A 184 21.12 -16.30 9.18
CA LEU A 184 22.20 -15.93 10.08
C LEU A 184 21.73 -15.97 11.55
N LEU A 185 20.61 -15.33 11.87
CA LEU A 185 20.06 -15.33 13.24
C LEU A 185 19.71 -16.74 13.71
N LEU A 186 19.03 -17.54 12.87
CA LEU A 186 18.71 -18.94 13.22
C LEU A 186 19.98 -19.76 13.49
N SER A 187 21.05 -19.54 12.71
CA SER A 187 22.31 -20.26 12.90
C SER A 187 22.99 -19.93 14.23
N ILE A 188 22.80 -18.72 14.76
CA ILE A 188 23.37 -18.30 16.05
C ILE A 188 22.56 -18.89 17.22
N PHE A 189 21.22 -18.80 17.15
CA PHE A 189 20.35 -19.17 18.26
C PHE A 189 20.00 -20.66 18.35
N ILE A 190 19.99 -21.40 17.23
CA ILE A 190 19.61 -22.83 17.22
C ILE A 190 20.84 -23.75 17.25
N ARG A 191 22.02 -23.28 16.82
CA ARG A 191 23.27 -24.05 16.92
C ARG A 191 24.13 -23.68 18.13
N GLY A 192 23.65 -22.80 19.00
CA GLY A 192 24.24 -22.50 20.31
C GLY A 192 23.81 -23.47 21.39
#